data_AF-D3FRA6-F1
#
_entry.id   AF-D3FRA6-F1
#
_cell.length_a   1.000
_cell.length_b   1.000
_cell.length_c   1.000
_cell.angle_alpha   90.00
_cell.angle_beta   90.00
_cell.angle_gamma   90.00
#
_symmetry.space_group_name_H-M   'P 1'
#
loop_
_entity.id
_entity.type
_entity.pdbx_description
1 polymer ?
#
loop_
_entity_poly.entity_id
_entity_poly.type
_entity_poly.pdbx_seq_one_letter_code
_entity_poly.pdbx_strand_id
1 'polypeptide(L)'
;MPPWKELLAEIEKIEKKYGSSLKKRASHTEIIKMNQGIQLNFGNMVLPDSYERFLKTINGLDFNGLVIYGVDKGLLDNELNEDIAYLELDKPSGTVIQSYESFDSMISHALETALL
;
A
#
# COMPACT_ATOMS: atom_id res chain seq x y z
N MET A 1 6.44 1.20 -17.46
CA MET A 1 6.51 1.17 -15.98
C MET A 1 5.11 1.41 -15.45
N PRO A 2 4.71 0.87 -14.28
CA PRO A 2 3.44 1.26 -13.68
C PRO A 2 3.41 2.79 -13.46
N PRO A 3 2.32 3.48 -13.82
CA PRO A 3 2.26 4.95 -13.78
C PRO A 3 2.54 5.52 -12.39
N TRP A 4 2.14 4.81 -11.32
CA TRP A 4 2.39 5.24 -9.94
C TRP A 4 3.87 5.40 -9.55
N LYS A 5 4.81 4.76 -10.25
CA LYS A 5 6.24 4.92 -9.95
C LYS A 5 6.76 6.30 -10.30
N GLU A 6 6.20 6.92 -11.34
CA GLU A 6 6.55 8.29 -11.73
C GLU A 6 5.95 9.27 -10.72
N LEU A 7 4.72 9.01 -10.25
CA LEU A 7 4.09 9.78 -9.18
C LEU A 7 4.89 9.73 -7.88
N LEU A 8 5.43 8.55 -7.51
CA LEU A 8 6.33 8.44 -6.35
C LEU A 8 7.60 9.28 -6.50
N ALA A 9 8.15 9.39 -7.71
CA ALA A 9 9.32 10.22 -7.94
C ALA A 9 9.00 11.71 -7.75
N GLU A 10 7.79 12.16 -8.12
CA GLU A 10 7.33 13.52 -7.82
C GLU A 10 7.12 13.74 -6.32
N ILE A 11 6.47 12.79 -5.63
CA ILE A 11 6.32 12.85 -4.17
C ILE A 11 7.68 12.93 -3.48
N GLU A 12 8.67 12.15 -3.93
CA GLU A 12 10.01 12.18 -3.34
C GLU A 12 10.67 13.57 -3.48
N LYS A 13 10.46 14.27 -4.60
CA LYS A 13 10.96 15.65 -4.77
C LYS A 13 10.27 16.61 -3.79
N ILE A 14 8.97 16.45 -3.58
CA ILE A 14 8.19 17.26 -2.64
C ILE A 14 8.68 17.02 -1.21
N GLU A 15 8.75 15.77 -0.75
CA GLU A 15 9.24 15.41 0.59
C GLU A 15 10.63 16.00 0.88
N LYS A 16 11.54 15.90 -0.10
CA LYS A 16 12.90 16.47 0.01
C LYS A 16 12.89 17.98 0.21
N LYS A 17 11.95 18.70 -0.40
CA LYS A 17 11.79 20.16 -0.21
C LYS A 17 11.45 20.52 1.25
N TYR A 18 10.77 19.62 1.96
CA TYR A 18 10.40 19.79 3.37
C TYR A 18 11.39 19.12 4.34
N GLY A 19 12.53 18.62 3.85
CA GLY A 19 13.53 17.94 4.67
C GLY A 19 13.12 16.52 5.11
N SER A 20 12.07 15.97 4.50
CA SER A 20 11.60 14.60 4.71
C SER A 20 12.07 13.69 3.57
N SER A 21 11.81 12.39 3.71
CA SER A 21 12.11 11.39 2.69
C SER A 21 11.15 10.23 2.77
N LEU A 22 10.86 9.65 1.60
CA LEU A 22 10.11 8.41 1.51
C LEU A 22 10.76 7.27 2.31
N LYS A 23 9.92 6.38 2.84
CA LYS A 23 10.39 5.19 3.57
C LYS A 23 11.29 4.34 2.68
N LYS A 24 12.26 3.65 3.28
CA LYS A 24 13.10 2.70 2.54
C LYS A 24 12.26 1.51 2.10
N ARG A 25 12.64 0.86 1.00
CA ARG A 25 12.05 -0.41 0.55
C ARG A 25 12.07 -1.48 1.65
N ALA A 26 11.06 -2.34 1.65
CA ALA A 26 11.05 -3.52 2.51
C ALA A 26 12.17 -4.49 2.07
N SER A 27 12.86 -5.05 3.05
CA SER A 27 13.84 -6.11 2.81
C SER A 27 13.17 -7.42 2.43
N HIS A 28 13.90 -8.31 1.75
CA HIS A 28 13.39 -9.63 1.42
C HIS A 28 12.96 -10.43 2.66
N THR A 29 13.72 -10.32 3.75
CA THR A 29 13.40 -10.95 5.03
C THR A 29 12.12 -10.42 5.65
N GLU A 30 11.86 -9.12 5.55
CA GLU A 30 10.61 -8.51 6.02
C GLU A 30 9.41 -9.00 5.21
N ILE A 31 9.54 -9.07 3.88
CA ILE A 31 8.48 -9.62 3.01
C ILE A 31 8.21 -11.10 3.31
N ILE A 32 9.24 -11.92 3.49
CA ILE A 32 9.08 -13.34 3.86
C ILE A 32 8.33 -13.46 5.19
N LYS A 33 8.77 -12.72 6.22
CA LYS A 33 8.13 -12.75 7.54
C LYS A 33 6.69 -12.29 7.49
N MET A 34 6.39 -11.25 6.71
CA MET A 34 5.02 -10.78 6.49
C MET A 34 4.18 -11.86 5.83
N ASN A 35 4.62 -12.44 4.71
CA ASN A 35 3.87 -13.47 3.99
C ASN A 35 3.66 -14.72 4.86
N GLN A 36 4.67 -15.14 5.64
CA GLN A 36 4.53 -16.21 6.62
C GLN A 36 3.52 -15.86 7.72
N GLY A 37 3.59 -14.63 8.26
CA GLY A 37 2.65 -14.13 9.25
C GLY A 37 1.22 -14.07 8.72
N ILE A 38 1.02 -13.67 7.46
CA ILE A 38 -0.28 -13.66 6.80
C ILE A 38 -0.81 -15.09 6.68
N GLN A 39 0.01 -16.03 6.22
CA GLN A 39 -0.42 -17.43 6.10
C GLN A 39 -0.78 -18.07 7.44
N LEU A 40 0.01 -17.77 8.48
CA LEU A 40 -0.21 -18.31 9.83
C LEU A 40 -1.48 -17.76 10.48
N ASN A 41 -1.78 -16.46 10.31
CA ASN A 41 -2.89 -15.80 11.01
C ASN A 41 -4.16 -15.68 10.16
N PHE A 42 -4.06 -15.74 8.83
CA PHE A 42 -5.15 -15.52 7.88
C PHE A 42 -5.33 -16.70 6.90
N GLY A 43 -4.74 -17.86 7.19
CA GLY A 43 -4.93 -19.09 6.41
C GLY A 43 -4.35 -19.02 5.00
N ASN A 44 -5.14 -19.43 3.99
CA ASN A 44 -4.67 -19.52 2.60
C ASN A 44 -4.61 -18.17 1.87
N MET A 45 -4.66 -17.06 2.59
CA MET A 45 -4.59 -15.73 2.00
C MET A 45 -3.21 -15.51 1.35
N VAL A 46 -3.22 -15.10 0.08
CA VAL A 46 -2.02 -14.73 -0.68
C VAL A 46 -2.10 -13.26 -1.02
N LEU A 47 -1.09 -12.51 -0.60
CA LEU A 47 -0.97 -11.09 -0.89
C LEU A 47 -0.79 -10.88 -2.41
N PRO A 48 -1.43 -9.87 -3.04
CA PRO A 48 -1.21 -9.58 -4.45
C PRO A 48 0.25 -9.25 -4.77
N ASP A 49 0.78 -9.83 -5.85
CA ASP A 49 2.13 -9.54 -6.36
C ASP A 49 2.38 -8.04 -6.62
N SER A 50 1.32 -7.30 -6.96
CA SER A 50 1.35 -5.85 -7.17
C SER A 50 1.65 -5.09 -5.88
N TYR A 51 1.05 -5.49 -4.77
CA TYR A 51 1.30 -4.88 -3.47
C TYR A 51 2.68 -5.28 -2.92
N GLU A 52 3.11 -6.53 -3.09
CA GLU A 52 4.48 -6.92 -2.73
C GLU A 52 5.52 -6.12 -3.54
N ARG A 53 5.26 -5.88 -4.82
CA ARG A 53 6.10 -5.04 -5.69
C ARG A 53 6.14 -3.58 -5.23
N PHE A 54 5.02 -3.06 -4.73
CA PHE A 54 4.97 -1.74 -4.09
C PHE A 54 5.88 -1.71 -2.85
N LEU A 55 5.72 -2.64 -1.92
CA LEU A 55 6.53 -2.73 -0.70
C LEU A 55 8.04 -2.92 -0.96
N LYS A 56 8.39 -3.66 -2.02
CA LYS A 56 9.77 -3.82 -2.51
C LYS A 56 10.35 -2.56 -3.14
N THR A 57 9.51 -1.59 -3.51
CA THR A 57 9.88 -0.28 -4.03
C THR A 57 9.95 0.74 -2.89
N ILE A 58 8.92 0.79 -2.03
CA ILE A 58 8.79 1.66 -0.85
C ILE A 58 7.97 0.97 0.25
N ASN A 59 8.44 0.95 1.50
CA ASN A 59 7.74 0.25 2.59
C ASN A 59 6.59 1.07 3.21
N GLY A 60 5.50 1.23 2.46
CA GLY A 60 4.37 2.07 2.84
C GLY A 60 4.60 3.56 2.56
N LEU A 61 3.53 4.34 2.62
CA LEU A 61 3.51 5.77 2.29
C LEU A 61 2.64 6.51 3.29
N ASP A 62 3.06 7.70 3.68
CA ASP A 62 2.24 8.69 4.37
C ASP A 62 2.53 10.01 3.68
N PHE A 63 1.54 10.53 2.95
CA PHE A 63 1.70 11.73 2.14
C PHE A 63 0.35 12.41 1.94
N ASN A 64 0.23 13.68 2.34
CA ASN A 64 -0.98 14.51 2.15
C ASN A 64 -2.30 13.81 2.56
N GLY A 65 -2.29 13.07 3.67
CA GLY A 65 -3.46 12.36 4.18
C GLY A 65 -3.74 11.00 3.51
N LEU A 66 -2.99 10.65 2.45
CA LEU A 66 -2.96 9.30 1.91
C LEU A 66 -1.99 8.44 2.73
N VAL A 67 -2.50 7.36 3.32
CA VAL A 67 -1.71 6.39 4.09
C VAL A 67 -1.79 5.01 3.44
N ILE A 68 -0.65 4.50 2.99
CA ILE A 68 -0.47 3.12 2.53
C ILE A 68 0.37 2.40 3.57
N TYR A 69 -0.17 1.35 4.17
CA TYR A 69 0.57 0.60 5.18
C TYR A 69 1.76 -0.15 4.57
N GLY A 70 2.79 -0.36 5.38
CA GLY A 70 3.97 -1.12 5.02
C GLY A 70 4.04 -2.42 5.82
N VAL A 71 5.14 -3.14 5.66
CA VAL A 71 5.52 -4.18 6.60
C VAL A 71 5.86 -3.53 7.93
N ASP A 72 4.97 -3.64 8.91
CA ASP A 72 5.21 -3.29 10.30
C ASP A 72 5.19 -4.55 11.17
N LYS A 73 6.04 -4.58 12.20
CA LYS A 73 6.27 -5.76 13.04
C LYS A 73 5.09 -6.10 13.96
N GLY A 74 4.06 -5.24 14.04
CA GLY A 74 2.96 -5.36 15.00
C GLY A 74 1.56 -5.65 14.42
N LEU A 75 1.41 -5.92 13.13
CA LEU A 75 0.10 -5.94 12.45
C LEU A 75 -0.53 -7.34 12.21
N LEU A 76 -0.21 -8.35 13.04
CA LEU A 76 -0.59 -9.75 12.75
C LEU A 76 -1.72 -10.33 13.60
N ASP A 77 -2.64 -9.49 14.10
CA ASP A 77 -3.80 -9.97 14.86
C ASP A 77 -5.09 -9.61 14.10
N ASN A 78 -5.63 -10.54 13.30
CA ASN A 78 -7.05 -10.72 12.95
C ASN A 78 -7.20 -11.85 11.91
N GLU A 79 -8.38 -12.45 11.78
CA GLU A 79 -8.71 -13.39 10.69
C GLU A 79 -9.47 -12.64 9.58
N LEU A 80 -9.09 -12.84 8.32
CA LEU A 80 -9.82 -12.36 7.13
C LEU A 80 -10.12 -13.54 6.23
N ASN A 81 -11.37 -13.68 5.82
CA ASN A 81 -11.89 -14.75 4.97
C ASN A 81 -12.69 -14.13 3.82
N GLU A 82 -12.05 -13.24 3.05
CA GLU A 82 -12.69 -12.54 1.93
C GLU A 82 -11.80 -12.47 0.69
N ASP A 83 -12.44 -12.45 -0.47
CA ASP A 83 -11.81 -12.23 -1.76
C ASP A 83 -11.19 -10.83 -1.84
N ILE A 84 -10.03 -10.71 -2.49
CA ILE A 84 -9.31 -9.44 -2.61
C ILE A 84 -10.07 -8.51 -3.56
N ALA A 85 -10.70 -7.48 -3.01
CA ALA A 85 -11.31 -6.38 -3.75
C ALA A 85 -10.53 -5.07 -3.53
N TYR A 86 -10.44 -4.24 -4.58
CA TYR A 86 -9.83 -2.91 -4.51
C TYR A 86 -10.94 -1.87 -4.45
N LEU A 87 -11.18 -1.32 -3.27
CA LEU A 87 -12.29 -0.42 -3.01
C LEU A 87 -11.78 0.87 -2.37
N GLU A 88 -12.35 1.99 -2.79
CA GLU A 88 -12.30 3.24 -2.05
C GLU A 88 -13.57 3.36 -1.21
N LEU A 89 -13.37 3.65 0.07
CA LEU A 89 -14.44 3.70 1.06
C LEU A 89 -14.50 5.09 1.68
N ASP A 90 -15.71 5.59 1.89
CA ASP A 90 -15.95 6.79 2.67
C ASP A 90 -15.68 6.51 4.15
N LYS A 91 -14.83 7.33 4.79
CA LYS A 91 -14.68 7.32 6.25
C LYS A 91 -15.54 8.44 6.85
N PRO A 92 -16.34 8.17 7.90
CA PRO A 92 -16.35 6.94 8.71
C PRO A 92 -17.36 5.89 8.27
N SER A 93 -18.21 6.17 7.27
CA SER A 93 -19.41 5.37 7.01
C SER A 93 -19.12 3.96 6.49
N GLY A 94 -17.94 3.73 5.90
CA GLY A 94 -17.57 2.48 5.24
C GLY A 94 -18.27 2.29 3.90
N THR A 95 -18.96 3.31 3.38
CA THR A 95 -19.68 3.23 2.11
C THR A 95 -18.68 3.11 0.96
N VAL A 96 -18.92 2.17 0.03
CA VAL A 96 -18.11 2.06 -1.19
C VAL A 96 -18.33 3.31 -2.06
N ILE A 97 -17.26 4.08 -2.26
CA ILE A 97 -17.23 5.22 -3.18
C ILE A 97 -16.96 4.71 -4.59
N GLN A 98 -15.94 3.85 -4.73
CA GLN A 98 -15.47 3.38 -6.01
C GLN A 98 -14.83 1.99 -5.89
N SER A 99 -14.99 1.18 -6.94
CA SER A 99 -14.26 -0.07 -7.12
C SER A 99 -13.22 0.07 -8.23
N TYR A 100 -12.10 -0.64 -8.08
CA TYR A 100 -11.02 -0.67 -9.05
C TYR A 100 -10.77 -2.10 -9.52
N GLU A 101 -10.45 -2.25 -10.80
CA GLU A 101 -10.13 -3.54 -11.41
C GLU A 101 -8.75 -4.07 -10.97
N SER A 102 -7.88 -3.19 -10.46
CA SER A 102 -6.53 -3.58 -10.05
C SER A 102 -5.93 -2.65 -8.99
N PHE A 103 -4.96 -3.18 -8.23
CA PHE A 103 -4.14 -2.39 -7.32
C PHE A 103 -3.43 -1.23 -8.03
N ASP A 104 -2.90 -1.45 -9.24
CA ASP A 104 -2.17 -0.41 -9.98
C ASP A 104 -3.08 0.76 -10.36
N SER A 105 -4.33 0.48 -10.74
CA SER A 105 -5.34 1.51 -11.02
C SER A 105 -5.72 2.28 -9.75
N MET A 106 -6.01 1.55 -8.66
CA MET A 106 -6.37 2.14 -7.38
C MET A 106 -5.26 3.05 -6.84
N ILE A 107 -4.02 2.57 -6.84
CA ILE A 107 -2.90 3.31 -6.27
C ILE A 107 -2.51 4.51 -7.13
N SER A 108 -2.63 4.43 -8.46
CA SER A 108 -2.36 5.58 -9.33
C SER A 108 -3.36 6.69 -9.08
N HIS A 109 -4.66 6.35 -9.00
CA HIS A 109 -5.71 7.33 -8.69
C HIS A 109 -5.52 7.99 -7.31
N ALA A 110 -5.20 7.18 -6.29
CA ALA A 110 -4.97 7.69 -4.95
C ALA A 110 -3.79 8.68 -4.89
N LEU A 111 -2.68 8.36 -5.57
CA LEU A 111 -1.51 9.24 -5.62
C LEU A 111 -1.74 10.50 -6.44
N GLU A 112 -2.45 10.41 -7.57
CA GLU A 112 -2.87 11.58 -8.36
C GLU A 112 -3.70 12.53 -7.50
N THR A 113 -4.68 12.00 -6.77
CA THR A 113 -5.56 12.80 -5.90
C THR A 113 -4.78 13.46 -4.78
N ALA A 114 -3.83 12.76 -4.15
CA ALA A 114 -3.01 13.30 -3.08
C ALA A 114 -2.01 14.39 -3.54
N LEU A 115 -1.76 14.48 -4.86
CA LEU A 115 -0.88 15.47 -5.47
C LEU A 115 -1.60 16.77 -5.90
N LEU A 116 -2.94 16.76 -5.92
CA LEU A 116 -3.76 17.95 -6.21
C LEU A 116 -3.81 18.93 -5.02
#